data_AF-A0A9D6G598-F1
#
_entry.id   AF-A0A9D6G598-F1
#
_cell.length_a   1.000
_cell.length_b   1.000
_cell.length_c   1.000
_cell.angle_alpha   90.00
_cell.angle_beta   90.00
_cell.angle_gamma   90.00
#
_symmetry.space_group_name_H-M   'P 1'
#
loop_
_entity.id
_entity.type
_entity.pdbx_description
1 polymer ?
#
loop_
_entity_poly.entity_id
_entity_poly.type
_entity_poly.pdbx_seq_one_letter_code
_entity_poly.pdbx_strand_id
1 'polypeptide(L)'
;MRPRATRRRDRPSPGDFLAQLRLSYDGSRGEFIVEADFPGQDPRRTGRVIEDYPTAKPLPARLILGWIGSRPLHAVAGFDAASQTEEVVTVYEPEPAKWDQNFSVRRKKP
;
A
#
# COMPACT_ATOMS: atom_id res chain seq x y z
N MET A 1 -29.29 -11.64 28.72
CA MET A 1 -28.93 -11.91 27.31
C MET A 1 -28.58 -10.57 26.66
N ARG A 2 -27.29 -10.27 26.42
CA ARG A 2 -26.86 -9.00 25.80
C ARG A 2 -26.76 -9.20 24.29
N PRO A 3 -27.25 -8.27 23.45
CA PRO A 3 -27.16 -8.43 21.99
C PRO A 3 -25.69 -8.37 21.55
N ARG A 4 -25.28 -9.34 20.72
CA ARG A 4 -24.01 -9.31 19.97
C ARG A 4 -24.06 -8.08 19.06
N ALA A 5 -23.33 -7.03 19.44
CA ALA A 5 -23.03 -5.94 18.53
C ALA A 5 -22.25 -6.53 17.35
N THR A 6 -22.89 -6.64 16.19
CA THR A 6 -22.18 -6.78 14.92
C THR A 6 -21.31 -5.54 14.79
N ARG A 7 -20.03 -5.67 15.16
CA ARG A 7 -19.02 -4.64 14.92
C ARG A 7 -19.03 -4.41 13.41
N ARG A 8 -19.70 -3.32 12.97
CA ARG A 8 -19.50 -2.82 11.62
C ARG A 8 -17.99 -2.63 11.52
N ARG A 9 -17.39 -3.22 10.48
CA ARG A 9 -15.97 -3.00 10.18
C ARG A 9 -15.87 -1.55 9.74
N ASP A 10 -15.84 -0.65 10.73
CA ASP A 10 -15.71 0.78 10.50
C ASP A 10 -14.41 0.96 9.72
N ARG A 11 -14.54 1.53 8.53
CA ARG A 11 -13.41 1.85 7.68
C ARG A 11 -12.51 2.77 8.51
N PRO A 12 -11.25 2.39 8.77
CA PRO A 12 -10.33 3.30 9.46
C PRO A 12 -10.27 4.62 8.68
N SER A 13 -10.18 5.74 9.42
CA SER A 13 -10.00 7.03 8.78
C SER A 13 -8.72 7.01 7.92
N PRO A 14 -8.61 7.81 6.86
CA PRO A 14 -7.41 7.82 6.02
C PRO A 14 -6.11 8.06 6.81
N GLY A 15 -6.17 8.84 7.90
CA GLY A 15 -5.02 9.09 8.79
C GLY A 15 -4.65 7.86 9.64
N ASP A 16 -5.63 7.19 10.23
CA ASP A 16 -5.40 5.98 11.04
C ASP A 16 -4.88 4.82 10.19
N PHE A 17 -5.22 4.80 8.90
CA PHE A 17 -4.83 3.78 7.95
C PHE A 17 -3.32 3.79 7.67
N LEU A 18 -2.69 4.97 7.57
CA LEU A 18 -1.24 5.11 7.34
C LEU A 18 -0.42 4.63 8.53
N ALA A 19 -0.85 4.95 9.76
CA ALA A 19 -0.14 4.57 10.98
C ALA A 19 -0.07 3.05 11.20
N GLN A 20 -0.98 2.30 10.58
CA GLN A 20 -1.09 0.86 10.71
C GLN A 20 -0.42 0.10 9.57
N LEU A 21 0.04 0.79 8.52
CA LEU A 21 0.71 0.18 7.37
C LEU A 21 2.21 0.02 7.64
N ARG A 22 2.72 -1.19 7.41
CA ARG A 22 4.14 -1.50 7.38
C ARG A 22 4.51 -1.97 5.98
N LEU A 23 5.58 -1.41 5.46
CA LEU A 23 6.20 -1.88 4.23
C LEU A 23 7.51 -2.58 4.61
N SER A 24 7.72 -3.79 4.12
CA SER A 24 8.99 -4.50 4.21
C SER A 24 9.35 -5.08 2.84
N TYR A 25 10.61 -5.47 2.66
CA TYR A 25 11.08 -6.10 1.42
C TYR A 25 11.54 -7.52 1.71
N ASP A 26 10.96 -8.50 1.02
CA ASP A 26 11.38 -9.90 1.09
C ASP A 26 12.41 -10.16 -0.01
N GLY A 27 13.69 -10.08 0.36
CA GLY A 27 14.81 -10.33 -0.55
C GLY A 27 14.84 -11.75 -1.13
N SER A 28 14.17 -12.73 -0.49
CA SER A 28 14.09 -14.10 -1.03
C SER A 28 13.09 -14.22 -2.19
N ARG A 29 12.10 -13.32 -2.24
CA ARG A 29 11.05 -13.30 -3.26
C ARG A 29 11.19 -12.16 -4.25
N GLY A 30 12.00 -11.15 -3.93
CA GLY A 30 12.07 -9.92 -4.72
C GLY A 30 10.78 -9.12 -4.69
N GLU A 31 9.99 -9.26 -3.62
CA GLU A 31 8.68 -8.65 -3.48
C GLU A 31 8.62 -7.72 -2.25
N PHE A 32 7.78 -6.70 -2.35
CA PHE A 32 7.44 -5.89 -1.19
C PHE A 32 6.31 -6.56 -0.42
N ILE A 33 6.39 -6.50 0.89
CA ILE A 33 5.32 -6.93 1.78
C ILE A 33 4.63 -5.69 2.33
N VAL A 34 3.35 -5.56 2.00
CA VAL A 34 2.48 -4.53 2.56
C VAL A 34 1.64 -5.18 3.65
N GLU A 35 1.95 -4.86 4.90
CA GLU A 35 1.18 -5.32 6.05
C GLU A 35 0.33 -4.19 6.57
N ALA A 36 -0.90 -4.50 6.97
CA ALA A 36 -1.63 -3.63 7.87
C ALA A 36 -2.04 -4.43 9.09
N ASP A 37 -1.83 -3.85 10.26
CA ASP A 37 -2.23 -4.46 11.51
C ASP A 37 -3.75 -4.25 11.73
N PHE A 38 -4.56 -4.98 10.96
CA PHE A 38 -6.01 -5.04 11.17
C PHE A 38 -6.36 -6.35 11.90
N PRO A 39 -6.75 -6.30 13.18
CA PRO A 39 -7.14 -7.51 13.90
C PRO A 39 -8.34 -8.18 13.22
N GLY A 40 -8.18 -9.46 12.87
CA GLY A 40 -9.24 -10.32 12.35
C GLY A 40 -9.36 -10.44 10.82
N GLN A 41 -8.36 -10.03 10.05
CA GLN A 41 -8.27 -10.35 8.61
C GLN A 41 -6.97 -11.10 8.34
N ASP A 42 -7.01 -12.13 7.48
CA ASP A 42 -5.80 -12.76 6.95
C ASP A 42 -5.18 -11.78 5.93
N PRO A 43 -4.03 -11.15 6.26
CA PRO A 43 -3.41 -10.22 5.33
C PRO A 43 -2.84 -11.02 4.16
N ARG A 44 -3.39 -10.82 2.96
CA ARG A 44 -2.61 -11.08 1.74
C ARG A 44 -1.56 -9.98 1.66
N ARG A 45 -0.30 -10.39 1.72
CA ARG A 45 0.85 -9.53 2.05
C ARG A 45 1.71 -9.14 0.85
N THR A 46 1.23 -9.26 -0.38
CA THR A 46 2.11 -9.03 -1.54
C THR A 46 1.89 -7.65 -2.15
N GLY A 47 3.00 -6.95 -2.35
CA GLY A 47 3.11 -5.66 -3.00
C GLY A 47 4.09 -5.76 -4.16
N ARG A 48 3.73 -5.16 -5.30
CA ARG A 48 4.55 -5.14 -6.52
C ARG A 48 4.87 -3.71 -6.91
N VAL A 49 6.12 -3.43 -7.24
CA VAL A 49 6.50 -2.15 -7.86
C VAL A 49 5.85 -2.03 -9.23
N ILE A 50 5.14 -0.94 -9.47
CA ILE A 50 4.48 -0.65 -10.74
C ILE A 50 5.07 0.59 -11.45
N GLU A 51 5.71 1.49 -10.71
CA GLU A 51 6.46 2.63 -11.27
C GLU A 51 7.70 2.91 -10.43
N ASP A 52 8.81 3.28 -11.07
CA ASP A 52 10.02 3.79 -10.41
C ASP A 52 10.11 5.31 -10.62
N TYR A 53 10.44 6.03 -9.55
CA TYR A 53 10.72 7.46 -9.55
C TYR A 53 12.15 7.71 -9.06
N PRO A 54 13.18 7.34 -9.85
CA PRO A 54 14.57 7.47 -9.43
C PRO A 54 15.00 8.93 -9.21
N THR A 55 14.29 9.87 -9.83
CA THR A 55 14.55 11.32 -9.72
C THR A 55 13.65 12.02 -8.71
N ALA A 56 12.85 11.28 -7.94
CA ALA A 56 12.07 11.86 -6.85
C ALA A 56 12.99 12.51 -5.81
N LYS A 57 12.47 13.52 -5.12
CA LYS A 57 13.17 14.24 -4.05
C LYS A 57 12.32 14.17 -2.77
N PRO A 58 12.94 14.05 -1.59
CA PRO A 58 14.38 14.06 -1.32
C PRO A 58 15.12 12.75 -1.64
N LEU A 59 14.39 11.65 -1.76
CA LEU A 59 14.93 10.32 -2.03
C LEU A 59 14.32 9.74 -3.32
N PRO A 60 15.07 8.90 -4.07
CA PRO A 60 14.49 8.03 -5.09
C PRO A 60 13.29 7.27 -4.51
N ALA A 61 12.20 7.18 -5.26
CA ALA A 61 10.98 6.56 -4.77
C ALA A 61 10.44 5.52 -5.74
N ARG A 62 9.49 4.71 -5.27
CA ARG A 62 8.78 3.72 -6.06
C ARG A 62 7.29 3.79 -5.75
N LEU A 63 6.46 3.47 -6.74
CA LEU A 63 5.05 3.22 -6.56
C LEU A 63 4.83 1.71 -6.45
N ILE A 64 4.27 1.28 -5.33
CA ILE A 64 4.01 -0.11 -5.01
C ILE A 64 2.50 -0.31 -4.97
N LEU A 65 2.00 -1.26 -5.77
CA LEU A 65 0.64 -1.75 -5.71
C LEU A 65 0.57 -2.94 -4.76
N GLY A 66 -0.19 -2.81 -3.68
CA GLY A 66 -0.51 -3.87 -2.74
C GLY A 66 -2.01 -4.08 -2.60
N TRP A 67 -2.39 -5.15 -1.89
CA TRP A 67 -3.79 -5.48 -1.64
C TRP A 67 -4.03 -5.81 -0.18
N ILE A 68 -5.08 -5.27 0.41
CA ILE A 68 -5.57 -5.70 1.72
C ILE A 68 -6.95 -6.32 1.53
N GLY A 69 -6.98 -7.66 1.56
CA GLY A 69 -8.16 -8.41 1.12
C GLY A 69 -8.44 -8.10 -0.35
N SER A 70 -9.58 -7.47 -0.63
CA SER A 70 -10.00 -7.04 -1.98
C SER A 70 -9.75 -5.55 -2.27
N ARG A 71 -9.09 -4.82 -1.37
CA ARG A 71 -8.86 -3.38 -1.51
C ARG A 71 -7.47 -3.12 -2.11
N PRO A 72 -7.36 -2.51 -3.30
CA PRO A 72 -6.08 -2.12 -3.89
C PRO A 72 -5.52 -0.90 -3.17
N LEU A 73 -4.20 -0.85 -3.01
CA LEU A 73 -3.49 0.25 -2.38
C LEU A 73 -2.25 0.61 -3.19
N HIS A 74 -2.06 1.91 -3.37
CA HIS A 74 -0.84 2.49 -3.90
C HIS A 74 -0.06 3.11 -2.77
N ALA A 75 1.11 2.55 -2.50
CA ALA A 75 2.08 3.11 -1.58
C ALA A 75 3.22 3.74 -2.38
N VAL A 76 3.52 5.01 -2.11
CA VAL A 76 4.78 5.63 -2.54
C VAL A 76 5.77 5.42 -1.41
N ALA A 77 6.86 4.73 -1.71
CA ALA A 77 7.95 4.51 -0.77
C ALA A 77 9.22 5.18 -1.29
N GLY A 78 9.89 5.94 -0.44
CA GLY A 78 11.21 6.50 -0.69
C GLY A 78 12.27 5.54 -0.19
N PHE A 79 13.28 5.28 -1.02
CA PHE A 79 14.41 4.44 -0.64
C PHE A 79 15.56 5.29 -0.12
N ASP A 80 15.88 5.12 1.17
CA ASP A 80 17.10 5.67 1.74
C ASP A 80 18.25 4.67 1.56
N ALA A 81 19.13 4.98 0.60
CA ALA A 81 20.30 4.17 0.33
C ALA A 81 21.30 4.13 1.49
N ALA A 82 21.33 5.15 2.36
CA ALA A 82 22.27 5.21 3.48
C ALA A 82 21.89 4.21 4.58
N SER A 83 20.61 4.14 4.92
CA SER A 83 20.09 3.18 5.91
C SER A 83 19.64 1.85 5.29
N GLN A 84 19.61 1.74 3.95
CA GLN A 84 19.04 0.60 3.21
C GLN A 84 17.58 0.32 3.61
N THR A 85 16.81 1.38 3.85
CA THR A 85 15.41 1.28 4.26
C THR A 85 14.46 1.92 3.26
N GLU A 86 13.21 1.45 3.27
CA GLU A 86 12.10 2.01 2.48
C GLU A 86 11.14 2.70 3.42
N GLU A 87 10.94 4.01 3.23
CA GLU A 87 10.04 4.82 4.02
C GLU A 87 8.77 5.13 3.23
N VAL A 88 7.61 4.82 3.82
CA VAL A 88 6.32 5.11 3.19
C VAL A 88 6.07 6.62 3.24
N VAL A 89 6.03 7.25 2.07
CA VAL A 89 5.74 8.69 1.91
C VAL A 89 4.23 8.93 1.95
N THR A 90 3.47 8.12 1.21
CA THR A 90 2.01 8.23 1.16
C THR A 90 1.38 6.91 0.72
N VAL A 91 0.17 6.63 1.19
CA VAL A 91 -0.65 5.52 0.71
C VAL A 91 -2.04 6.01 0.38
N TYR A 92 -2.56 5.58 -0.77
CA TYR A 92 -3.89 5.94 -1.24
C TYR A 92 -4.55 4.78 -1.99
N GLU A 93 -5.88 4.81 -2.10
CA GLU A 93 -6.61 3.88 -2.96
C GLU A 93 -6.58 4.41 -4.40
N PRO A 94 -6.17 3.61 -5.40
CA PRO A 94 -6.12 4.04 -6.78
C PRO A 94 -7.52 4.31 -7.34
N GLU A 95 -7.72 5.48 -7.96
CA GLU A 95 -8.98 5.83 -8.61
C GLU A 95 -9.17 5.04 -9.93
N PRO A 96 -10.26 4.29 -10.12
CA PRO A 96 -10.49 3.50 -11.35
C PRO A 96 -10.51 4.33 -12.64
N ALA A 97 -10.80 5.63 -12.54
CA ALA A 97 -10.76 6.55 -13.67
C ALA A 97 -9.32 6.88 -14.14
N LYS A 98 -8.33 6.78 -13.24
CA LYS A 98 -6.92 7.09 -13.51
C LYS A 98 -6.08 5.86 -13.83
N TRP A 99 -6.56 4.66 -13.50
CA TRP A 99 -5.81 3.41 -13.58
C TRP A 99 -6.58 2.33 -14.35
N ASP A 100 -5.86 1.36 -14.91
CA ASP A 100 -6.44 0.18 -15.55
C ASP A 100 -7.23 -0.69 -14.56
N GLN A 101 -7.87 -1.75 -15.06
CA GLN A 101 -8.71 -2.63 -14.22
C GLN A 101 -7.91 -3.35 -13.12
N ASN A 102 -6.60 -3.50 -13.32
CA ASN A 102 -5.71 -4.13 -12.34
C ASN A 102 -5.00 -3.11 -11.45
N PHE A 103 -5.31 -1.81 -11.58
CA PHE A 103 -4.70 -0.70 -10.86
C PHE A 103 -3.17 -0.61 -11.02
N SER A 104 -2.59 -1.16 -12.07
CA SER A 104 -1.14 -1.26 -12.26
C SER A 104 -0.59 -0.33 -13.34
N VAL A 105 -1.45 0.18 -14.23
CA VAL A 105 -1.06 1.04 -15.35
C VAL A 105 -1.93 2.29 -15.38
N ARG A 106 -1.31 3.47 -15.50
CA ARG A 106 -2.06 4.73 -15.64
C ARG A 106 -2.78 4.76 -16.99
N ARG A 107 -4.04 5.19 -16.96
CA ARG A 107 -4.77 5.53 -18.19
C ARG A 107 -4.18 6.82 -18.74
N LYS A 108 -3.89 6.83 -20.04
CA LYS A 108 -3.61 8.09 -20.75
C LYS A 108 -4.87 8.93 -20.71
N LYS A 109 -4.75 10.21 -20.34
CA LYS A 109 -5.84 11.16 -20.54
C LYS A 109 -6.11 11.22 -22.06
N PRO A 110 -7.38 11.18 -22.49
CA PRO A 110 -7.73 11.37 -23.88
C PRO A 110 -7.33 12.76 -24.38
#